data_AF-A0A968LFJ3-F1
#
_entry.id   AF-A0A968LFJ3-F1
#
_cell.length_a   1.000
_cell.length_b   1.000
_cell.length_c   1.000
_cell.angle_alpha   90.00
_cell.angle_beta   90.00
_cell.angle_gamma   90.00
#
_symmetry.space_group_name_H-M   'P 1'
#
loop_
_entity.id
_entity.type
_entity.pdbx_description
1 polymer ?
#
loop_
_entity_poly.entity_id
_entity_poly.type
_entity_poly.pdbx_seq_one_letter_code
_entity_poly.pdbx_strand_id
1 'polypeptide(L)'
;MEYYLTEKGEKPFRKWLEGLNDIAARNKIRIRLDRVRLGNLGSNRPVGEGVFELKVSYGPGYRLYYAIEKKTVVLLLLGGEKSSQRSDIALAKTYWQDHKRRKKNA
;
A
#
# COMPACT_ATOMS: atom_id res chain seq x y z
N MET A 1 -9.25 -6.90 4.21
CA MET A 1 -8.13 -5.97 3.90
C MET A 1 -7.76 -5.28 5.19
N GLU A 2 -6.46 -5.13 5.44
CA GLU A 2 -5.92 -4.56 6.67
C GLU A 2 -4.81 -3.54 6.34
N TYR A 3 -4.49 -2.68 7.30
CA TYR A 3 -3.33 -1.80 7.22
C TYR A 3 -2.16 -2.46 7.93
N TYR A 4 -0.97 -2.36 7.36
CA TYR A 4 0.26 -2.59 8.08
C TYR A 4 0.36 -1.64 9.29
N LEU A 5 0.79 -2.20 10.41
CA LEU A 5 1.09 -1.48 11.64
C LEU A 5 2.60 -1.48 11.83
N THR A 6 3.25 -0.35 12.10
CA THR A 6 4.66 -0.36 12.53
C THR A 6 4.81 -0.97 13.92
N GLU A 7 6.05 -1.20 14.37
CA GLU A 7 6.33 -1.59 15.76
C GLU A 7 5.72 -0.62 16.79
N LYS A 8 5.64 0.68 16.45
CA LYS A 8 5.03 1.72 17.29
C LYS A 8 3.50 1.80 17.16
N GLY A 9 2.88 0.91 16.39
CA GLY A 9 1.43 0.90 16.14
C GLY A 9 0.95 1.95 15.13
N GLU A 10 1.85 2.62 14.41
CA GLU A 10 1.45 3.57 13.36
C GLU A 10 0.95 2.84 12.11
N LYS A 11 0.07 3.47 11.34
CA LYS A 11 -0.43 2.96 10.05
C LYS A 11 0.13 3.85 8.93
N PRO A 12 1.30 3.54 8.33
CA PRO A 12 1.97 4.44 7.39
C PRO A 12 1.08 4.84 6.21
N PHE A 13 0.38 3.86 5.61
CA PHE A 13 -0.59 4.11 4.56
C PHE A 13 -1.67 5.10 4.98
N ARG A 14 -2.26 4.90 6.16
CA ARG A 14 -3.37 5.73 6.65
C ARG A 14 -2.89 7.16 6.94
N LYS A 15 -1.75 7.30 7.61
CA LYS A 15 -1.11 8.58 7.90
C LYS A 15 -0.83 9.36 6.61
N TRP A 16 -0.31 8.68 5.59
CA TRP A 16 -0.09 9.27 4.28
C TRP A 16 -1.40 9.74 3.62
N LEU A 17 -2.43 8.89 3.62
CA LEU A 17 -3.72 9.20 2.98
C LEU A 17 -4.42 10.39 3.66
N GLU A 18 -4.33 10.49 4.98
CA GLU A 18 -4.87 11.59 5.78
C GLU A 18 -4.12 12.90 5.56
N GLY A 19 -2.81 12.84 5.25
CA GLY A 19 -1.97 14.00 4.93
C GLY A 19 -2.06 14.50 3.49
N LEU A 20 -2.67 13.74 2.57
CA LEU A 20 -2.72 14.10 1.14
C LEU A 20 -3.69 15.26 0.87
N ASN A 21 -3.27 16.51 0.68
CA ASN A 21 -4.23 17.62 0.53
C ASN A 21 -5.20 17.52 -0.67
N ASP A 22 -4.86 16.74 -1.69
CA ASP A 22 -5.74 16.50 -2.84
C ASP A 22 -6.94 15.60 -2.47
N ILE A 23 -8.08 16.23 -2.23
CA ILE A 23 -9.35 15.56 -1.88
C ILE A 23 -9.82 14.61 -2.99
N ALA A 24 -9.65 15.01 -4.26
CA ALA A 24 -10.06 14.18 -5.39
C ALA A 24 -9.18 12.94 -5.51
N ALA A 25 -7.86 13.06 -5.29
CA ALA A 25 -6.95 11.93 -5.18
C ALA A 25 -7.38 10.98 -4.05
N ARG A 26 -7.68 11.50 -2.84
CA ARG A 26 -8.17 10.67 -1.72
C ARG A 26 -9.39 9.86 -2.11
N ASN A 27 -10.37 10.48 -2.75
CA ASN A 27 -11.61 9.82 -3.18
C ASN A 27 -11.34 8.74 -4.23
N LYS A 28 -10.49 9.01 -5.22
CA LYS A 28 -10.09 8.01 -6.24
C LYS A 28 -9.34 6.83 -5.62
N ILE A 29 -8.48 7.08 -4.64
CA ILE A 29 -7.78 6.04 -3.88
C ILE A 29 -8.79 5.20 -3.09
N ARG A 30 -9.74 5.81 -2.37
CA ARG A 30 -10.79 5.09 -1.64
C ARG A 30 -11.63 4.19 -2.55
N ILE A 31 -12.09 4.71 -3.69
CA ILE A 31 -12.84 3.93 -4.70
C ILE A 31 -11.99 2.75 -5.20
N ARG A 32 -10.68 2.94 -5.41
CA ARG A 32 -9.79 1.84 -5.79
C ARG A 32 -9.70 0.80 -4.67
N LEU A 33 -9.58 1.21 -3.41
CA LEU A 33 -9.56 0.28 -2.28
C LEU A 33 -10.87 -0.51 -2.18
N ASP A 34 -12.03 0.11 -2.41
CA ASP A 34 -13.31 -0.61 -2.39
C ASP A 34 -13.38 -1.67 -3.50
N ARG A 35 -12.85 -1.37 -4.69
CA ARG A 35 -12.71 -2.40 -5.76
C ARG A 35 -11.78 -3.53 -5.35
N VAL A 36 -10.66 -3.22 -4.68
CA VAL A 36 -9.73 -4.24 -4.15
C VAL A 36 -10.43 -5.13 -3.10
N ARG A 37 -11.32 -4.58 -2.26
CA ARG A 37 -12.13 -5.38 -1.31
C ARG A 37 -13.02 -6.39 -2.01
N LEU A 38 -13.51 -6.05 -3.20
CA LEU A 38 -14.34 -6.90 -4.04
C LEU A 38 -13.51 -7.84 -4.95
N GLY A 39 -12.19 -7.94 -4.73
CA GLY A 39 -11.30 -8.79 -5.52
C GLY A 39 -10.85 -8.18 -6.85
N ASN A 40 -11.24 -6.93 -7.16
CA ASN A 40 -10.83 -6.24 -8.37
C ASN A 40 -9.60 -5.37 -8.09
N LEU A 41 -8.42 -5.94 -8.30
CA LEU A 41 -7.13 -5.25 -8.14
C LEU A 41 -6.92 -4.20 -9.25
N GLY A 42 -7.39 -4.45 -10.48
CA GLY A 42 -7.04 -3.64 -11.64
C GLY A 42 -5.55 -3.72 -11.98
N SER A 43 -4.97 -2.65 -12.53
CA SER A 43 -3.56 -2.62 -12.98
C SER A 43 -2.57 -2.75 -11.80
N ASN A 44 -2.11 -3.97 -11.54
CA ASN A 44 -1.13 -4.29 -10.51
C ASN A 44 0.01 -5.14 -11.07
N ARG A 45 1.16 -5.15 -10.39
CA ARG A 45 2.31 -6.00 -10.74
C ARG A 45 3.12 -6.37 -9.49
N PRO A 46 3.79 -7.52 -9.46
CA PRO A 46 4.76 -7.83 -8.42
C PRO A 46 5.97 -6.89 -8.53
N VAL A 47 6.52 -6.48 -7.38
CA VAL A 47 7.78 -5.71 -7.27
C VAL A 47 8.85 -6.44 -6.43
N GLY A 48 8.62 -7.74 -6.18
CA GLY A 48 9.53 -8.64 -5.49
C GLY A 48 9.22 -8.81 -4.00
N GLU A 49 9.76 -9.89 -3.41
CA GLU A 49 9.67 -10.22 -1.97
C GLU A 49 8.24 -10.37 -1.43
N GLY A 50 7.27 -10.65 -2.29
CA GLY A 50 5.85 -10.74 -1.93
C GLY A 50 5.12 -9.40 -1.85
N VAL A 51 5.76 -8.32 -2.32
CA VAL A 51 5.14 -6.99 -2.46
C VAL A 51 4.63 -6.79 -3.89
N PHE A 52 3.47 -6.16 -3.99
CA PHE A 52 2.80 -5.78 -5.22
C PHE A 52 2.61 -4.26 -5.27
N GLU A 53 2.70 -3.72 -6.47
CA GLU A 53 2.40 -2.34 -6.78
C GLU A 53 1.07 -2.26 -7.52
N LEU A 54 0.20 -1.36 -7.08
CA LEU A 54 -1.09 -1.06 -7.69
C LEU A 54 -1.13 0.39 -8.19
N LYS A 55 -1.39 0.58 -9.48
CA LYS A 55 -1.49 1.91 -10.10
C LYS A 55 -2.90 2.49 -9.97
N VAL A 56 -2.97 3.72 -9.46
CA VAL A 56 -4.15 4.59 -9.54
C VAL A 56 -3.90 5.66 -10.59
N SER A 57 -4.62 5.59 -11.71
CA SER A 57 -4.51 6.55 -12.82
C SER A 57 -5.24 7.86 -12.48
N TYR A 58 -4.61 8.68 -11.63
CA TYR A 58 -5.07 10.02 -11.29
C TYR A 58 -3.89 10.89 -10.84
N GLY A 59 -3.89 12.16 -11.24
CA GLY A 59 -2.83 13.13 -10.89
C GLY A 59 -1.43 12.61 -11.26
N PRO A 60 -0.45 12.61 -10.33
CA PRO A 60 0.93 12.15 -10.57
C PRO A 60 1.02 10.63 -10.87
N GLY A 61 -0.10 9.92 -10.76
CA GLY A 61 -0.15 8.47 -10.89
C GLY A 61 0.32 7.81 -9.61
N TYR A 62 -0.52 7.86 -8.56
CA TYR A 62 -0.26 7.23 -7.28
C TYR A 62 0.00 5.72 -7.41
N ARG A 63 0.83 5.20 -6.50
CA ARG A 63 1.15 3.77 -6.37
C ARG A 63 0.83 3.29 -4.97
N LEU A 64 -0.06 2.30 -4.87
CA LEU A 64 -0.34 1.62 -3.61
C LEU A 64 0.55 0.39 -3.56
N TYR A 65 1.29 0.22 -2.47
CA TYR A 65 2.08 -0.97 -2.22
C TYR A 65 1.37 -1.85 -1.20
N TYR A 66 1.21 -3.12 -1.55
CA TYR A 66 0.49 -4.08 -0.73
C TYR A 66 1.14 -5.45 -0.79
N ALA A 67 0.83 -6.29 0.19
CA ALA A 67 1.13 -7.71 0.17
C ALA A 67 -0.19 -8.50 0.29
N ILE A 68 -0.15 -9.77 -0.07
CA ILE A 68 -1.26 -10.71 0.15
C ILE A 68 -0.80 -11.72 1.18
N GLU A 69 -1.51 -11.78 2.31
CA GLU A 69 -1.31 -12.78 3.34
C GLU A 69 -2.55 -13.67 3.42
N LYS A 70 -2.39 -14.96 3.09
CA LYS A 70 -3.49 -15.92 2.93
C LYS A 70 -4.49 -15.44 1.86
N LYS A 71 -5.56 -14.75 2.27
CA LYS A 71 -6.58 -14.16 1.39
C LYS A 71 -6.83 -12.68 1.71
N THR A 72 -5.96 -12.07 2.52
CA THR A 72 -6.09 -10.71 3.00
C THR A 72 -5.06 -9.81 2.35
N VAL A 73 -5.53 -8.74 1.71
CA VAL A 73 -4.68 -7.63 1.27
C VAL A 73 -4.21 -6.84 2.49
N VAL A 74 -2.89 -6.70 2.63
CA VAL A 74 -2.22 -5.87 3.65
C VAL A 74 -1.66 -4.62 2.97
N LEU A 75 -2.21 -3.46 3.28
CA LEU A 75 -1.76 -2.16 2.73
C LEU A 75 -0.50 -1.70 3.48
N LEU A 76 0.62 -1.58 2.76
CA LEU A 76 1.93 -1.28 3.34
C LEU A 76 2.20 0.22 3.31
N LEU A 77 2.13 0.81 2.11
CA LEU A 77 2.53 2.19 1.83
C LEU A 77 1.74 2.71 0.63
N LEU A 78 1.63 4.03 0.52
CA LEU A 78 1.21 4.70 -0.71
C LEU A 78 2.31 5.68 -1.15
N GLY A 79 2.79 5.51 -2.38
CA GLY A 79 3.80 6.35 -3.03
C GLY A 79 3.16 7.39 -3.93
N GLY A 80 3.57 8.65 -3.77
CA GLY A 80 2.98 9.81 -4.43
C GLY A 80 3.35 9.93 -5.90
N GLU A 81 4.64 9.80 -6.22
CA GLU A 81 5.20 10.17 -7.52
C GLU A 81 6.11 9.08 -8.09
N LYS A 82 6.36 9.14 -9.40
CA LYS A 82 7.24 8.19 -10.07
C LYS A 82 8.71 8.33 -9.62
N SER A 83 9.13 9.54 -9.23
CA SER A 83 10.48 9.85 -8.74
C SER A 83 10.82 9.10 -7.46
N SER A 84 9.84 8.91 -6.55
CA SER A 84 10.01 8.18 -5.29
C SER A 84 9.79 6.67 -5.41
N GLN A 85 9.43 6.15 -6.59
CA GLN A 85 9.02 4.76 -6.76
C GLN A 85 10.05 3.76 -6.23
N ARG A 86 11.35 3.99 -6.47
CA ARG A 86 12.40 3.07 -6.03
C ARG A 86 12.51 3.02 -4.50
N SER A 87 12.48 4.18 -3.84
CA SER A 87 12.51 4.26 -2.37
C SER A 87 11.22 3.72 -1.76
N ASP A 88 10.08 3.96 -2.39
CA ASP A 88 8.79 3.46 -1.91
C ASP A 88 8.71 1.92 -1.99
N ILE A 89 9.22 1.32 -3.07
CA ILE A 89 9.33 -0.14 -3.19
C ILE A 89 10.22 -0.71 -2.09
N ALA A 90 11.40 -0.11 -1.87
CA ALA A 90 12.30 -0.56 -0.81
C ALA A 90 11.65 -0.46 0.58
N LEU A 91 10.98 0.65 0.88
CA LEU A 91 10.28 0.85 2.14
C LEU A 91 9.11 -0.12 2.32
N ALA A 92 8.33 -0.36 1.27
CA ALA A 92 7.22 -1.32 1.31
C ALA A 92 7.74 -2.75 1.58
N LYS A 93 8.86 -3.14 0.98
CA LYS A 93 9.52 -4.42 1.28
C LYS A 93 9.95 -4.50 2.75
N THR A 94 10.57 -3.47 3.29
CA THR A 94 10.92 -3.40 4.72
C THR A 94 9.70 -3.57 5.62
N TYR A 95 8.60 -2.86 5.34
CA TYR A 95 7.35 -3.01 6.09
C TYR A 95 6.78 -4.43 6.00
N TRP A 96 6.88 -5.06 4.83
CA TRP A 96 6.41 -6.42 4.67
C TRP A 96 7.27 -7.45 5.43
N GLN A 97 8.59 -7.31 5.40
CA GLN A 97 9.48 -8.16 6.20
C GLN A 97 9.23 -7.98 7.70
N ASP A 98 9.03 -6.74 8.16
CA ASP A 98 8.70 -6.46 9.54
C ASP A 98 7.35 -7.08 9.98
N HIS A 99 6.31 -6.96 9.15
CA HIS A 99 5.01 -7.60 9.39
C HIS A 99 5.14 -9.11 9.59
N LYS A 100 5.84 -9.79 8.66
CA LYS A 100 6.07 -11.24 8.75
C LYS A 100 6.85 -11.62 10.00
N ARG A 101 7.90 -10.86 10.34
CA ARG A 101 8.73 -11.09 11.53
C ARG A 101 7.89 -11.01 12.81
N ARG A 102 7.07 -9.97 12.96
CA ARG A 102 6.25 -9.79 14.17
C ARG A 102 5.14 -10.84 14.30
N LYS A 103 4.54 -11.28 13.19
CA LYS A 103 3.55 -12.38 13.24
C LYS A 103 4.15 -13.75 13.56
N LYS A 104 5.42 -14.00 13.23
CA LYS A 104 6.11 -15.24 13.61
C LYS A 104 6.43 -15.31 15.12
N ASN A 105 6.55 -14.15 15.75
CA ASN A 105 6.92 -14.02 17.16
C ASN A 105 5.72 -13.76 18.09
N ALA A 106 4.50 -13.80 17.54
CA ALA A 106 3.23 -13.66 18.26
C ALA A 106 2.53 -15.02 18.36
#